data_AF-A0A945N7W8-F1
#
_entry.id   AF-A0A945N7W8-F1
#
_cell.length_a   1.000
_cell.length_b   1.000
_cell.length_c   1.000
_cell.angle_alpha   90.00
_cell.angle_beta   90.00
_cell.angle_gamma   90.00
#
_symmetry.space_group_name_H-M   'P 1'
#
loop_
_entity.id
_entity.type
_entity.pdbx_description
1 polymer ?
#
loop_
_entity_poly.entity_id
_entity_poly.type
_entity_poly.pdbx_seq_one_letter_code
_entity_poly.pdbx_strand_id
1 'polypeptide(L)'
;PPENVEIIGTLDQILSLHYYLVTPFVGLIPENFSPLLNTAEIESVFKVPLTFFMNGDSHLAEEFKTPIANVLAHHFDYQGFDIWGLTAKLILRLLEIGLGHIPDFQVHHPDSPNWMERALDFSGEELPFDLKPLSHSEQGKVHR
;
A
#
# COMPACT_ATOMS: atom_id res chain seq x y z
N PRO A 1 15.13 -11.14 -15.38
CA PRO A 1 15.68 -12.24 -14.56
C PRO A 1 16.07 -11.74 -13.17
N PRO A 2 16.12 -12.58 -12.12
CA PRO A 2 16.45 -12.16 -10.75
C PRO A 2 17.78 -11.39 -10.64
N GLU A 3 18.77 -11.75 -11.45
CA GLU A 3 20.08 -11.09 -11.54
C GLU A 3 20.01 -9.64 -12.06
N ASN A 4 18.88 -9.21 -12.61
CA ASN A 4 18.65 -7.84 -13.05
C ASN A 4 18.02 -6.96 -11.95
N VAL A 5 17.92 -7.43 -10.71
CA VAL A 5 17.35 -6.65 -9.60
C VAL A 5 18.37 -6.59 -8.46
N GLU A 6 18.77 -5.38 -8.09
CA GLU A 6 19.60 -5.15 -6.91
C GLU A 6 18.70 -4.81 -5.72
N ILE A 7 18.62 -5.69 -4.73
CA ILE A 7 17.87 -5.42 -3.51
C ILE A 7 18.68 -4.47 -2.62
N ILE A 8 18.12 -3.28 -2.37
CA ILE A 8 18.77 -2.23 -1.57
C ILE A 8 18.27 -2.18 -0.12
N GLY A 9 17.21 -2.92 0.20
CA GLY A 9 16.72 -3.01 1.56
C GLY A 9 15.32 -3.61 1.69
N THR A 10 14.83 -3.60 2.91
CA THR A 10 13.48 -4.02 3.30
C THR A 10 12.77 -2.86 3.96
N LEU A 11 11.45 -2.73 3.75
CA LEU A 11 10.62 -1.85 4.58
C LEU A 11 10.06 -2.65 5.77
N ASP A 12 9.42 -1.95 6.70
CA ASP A 12 8.73 -2.60 7.82
C ASP A 12 7.67 -3.58 7.32
N GLN A 13 7.46 -4.64 8.10
CA GLN A 13 6.36 -5.56 7.83
C GLN A 13 5.03 -4.82 8.01
N ILE A 14 4.11 -5.04 7.08
CA ILE A 14 2.79 -4.40 7.10
C ILE A 14 1.71 -5.47 6.99
N LEU A 15 0.70 -5.34 7.81
CA LEU A 15 -0.48 -6.20 7.79
C LEU A 15 -1.43 -5.77 6.67
N SER A 16 -1.76 -6.69 5.77
CA SER A 16 -2.78 -6.47 4.74
C SER A 16 -4.19 -6.41 5.34
N LEU A 17 -5.18 -5.94 4.57
CA LEU A 17 -6.59 -5.98 4.99
C LEU A 17 -7.03 -7.42 5.32
N HIS A 18 -6.54 -8.42 4.57
CA HIS A 18 -6.85 -9.84 4.77
C HIS A 18 -5.97 -10.51 5.84
N TYR A 19 -5.32 -9.73 6.71
CA TYR A 19 -4.54 -10.24 7.85
C TYR A 19 -3.29 -11.07 7.47
N TYR A 20 -2.78 -10.93 6.25
CA TYR A 20 -1.45 -11.42 5.90
C TYR A 20 -0.38 -10.42 6.34
N LEU A 21 0.65 -10.91 7.05
CA LEU A 21 1.86 -10.14 7.37
C LEU A 21 2.80 -10.14 6.17
N VAL A 22 3.01 -8.97 5.57
CA VAL A 22 3.77 -8.81 4.32
C VAL A 22 5.15 -8.24 4.62
N THR A 23 6.19 -8.84 4.02
CA THR A 23 7.58 -8.35 4.09
C THR A 23 7.98 -7.72 2.76
N PRO A 24 7.97 -6.39 2.64
CA PRO A 24 8.32 -5.70 1.40
C PRO A 24 9.83 -5.55 1.22
N PHE A 25 10.30 -5.79 0.00
CA PHE A 25 11.68 -5.54 -0.43
C PHE A 25 11.72 -4.41 -1.44
N VAL A 26 12.76 -3.59 -1.38
CA VAL A 26 13.02 -2.51 -2.34
C VAL A 26 14.17 -2.91 -3.24
N GLY A 27 13.92 -2.89 -4.55
CA GLY A 27 14.90 -3.27 -5.57
C GLY A 27 15.12 -2.18 -6.60
N LEU A 28 16.36 -1.99 -7.03
CA LEU A 28 16.72 -1.21 -8.19
C LEU A 28 16.66 -2.09 -9.44
N ILE A 29 16.09 -1.55 -10.51
CA ILE A 29 16.02 -2.19 -11.82
C ILE A 29 16.82 -1.38 -12.84
N PRO A 30 17.49 -2.01 -13.82
CA PRO A 30 18.16 -1.32 -14.90
C PRO A 30 17.21 -0.40 -15.68
N GLU A 31 17.70 0.75 -16.12
CA GLU A 31 16.91 1.72 -16.89
C GLU A 31 16.35 1.12 -18.19
N ASN A 32 17.14 0.25 -18.83
CA ASN A 32 16.78 -0.46 -20.05
C ASN A 32 15.93 -1.72 -19.82
N PHE A 33 15.41 -1.94 -18.61
CA PHE A 33 14.52 -3.06 -18.33
C PHE A 33 13.21 -2.93 -19.11
N SER A 34 12.90 -3.96 -19.91
CA SER A 34 11.62 -4.13 -20.59
C SER A 34 10.91 -5.36 -20.03
N PRO A 35 9.73 -5.23 -19.42
CA PRO A 35 9.00 -6.37 -18.88
C PRO A 35 8.46 -7.26 -20.02
N LEU A 36 8.59 -8.58 -19.85
CA LEU A 36 7.86 -9.56 -20.65
C LEU A 36 6.62 -9.99 -19.85
N LEU A 37 5.44 -9.67 -20.35
CA LEU A 37 4.20 -9.89 -19.60
C LEU A 37 3.70 -11.32 -19.73
N ASN A 38 3.35 -11.93 -18.60
CA ASN A 38 2.47 -13.09 -18.57
C ASN A 38 1.02 -12.60 -18.56
N THR A 39 0.38 -12.57 -19.73
CA THR A 39 -0.98 -12.04 -19.87
C THR A 39 -2.06 -12.91 -19.22
N ALA A 40 -1.72 -14.11 -18.72
CA ALA A 40 -2.64 -14.90 -17.90
C ALA A 40 -2.84 -14.32 -16.49
N GLU A 41 -1.91 -13.49 -16.03
CA GLU A 41 -1.89 -12.92 -14.68
C GLU A 41 -1.84 -11.38 -14.70
N ILE A 42 -1.15 -10.80 -15.68
CA ILE A 42 -0.87 -9.37 -15.75
C ILE A 42 -1.61 -8.73 -16.92
N GLU A 43 -2.57 -7.86 -16.61
CA GLU A 43 -3.30 -7.06 -17.59
C GLU A 43 -2.44 -5.90 -18.13
N SER A 44 -1.70 -5.21 -17.26
CA SER A 44 -0.90 -4.04 -17.63
C SER A 44 0.31 -3.84 -16.73
N VAL A 45 1.33 -3.13 -17.26
CA VAL A 45 2.49 -2.64 -16.49
C VAL A 45 2.73 -1.18 -16.84
N PHE A 46 2.92 -0.37 -15.81
CA PHE A 46 3.15 1.07 -15.94
C PHE A 46 4.18 1.52 -14.89
N LYS A 47 4.74 2.72 -15.10
CA LYS A 47 5.70 3.37 -14.20
C LYS A 47 5.09 4.68 -13.71
N VAL A 48 5.27 4.97 -12.42
CA VAL A 48 4.81 6.20 -11.79
C VAL A 48 6.01 6.89 -11.14
N PRO A 49 6.27 8.18 -11.42
CA PRO A 49 7.32 8.92 -10.72
C PRO A 49 7.07 8.96 -9.22
N LEU A 50 8.09 8.75 -8.37
CA LEU A 50 7.89 8.86 -6.92
C LEU A 50 7.42 10.25 -6.48
N THR A 51 7.80 11.29 -7.22
CA THR A 51 7.36 12.68 -7.00
C THR A 51 5.85 12.85 -7.17
N PHE A 52 5.17 11.98 -7.91
CA PHE A 52 3.72 12.01 -8.01
C PHE A 52 3.06 11.72 -6.66
N PHE A 53 3.56 10.71 -5.92
CA PHE A 53 3.03 10.36 -4.60
C PHE A 53 3.39 11.38 -3.50
N MET A 54 4.38 12.24 -3.76
CA MET A 54 4.75 13.35 -2.87
C MET A 54 3.84 14.57 -3.05
N ASN A 55 3.05 14.62 -4.11
CA ASN A 55 2.08 15.68 -4.35
C ASN A 55 0.67 15.18 -3.97
N GLY A 56 0.03 15.84 -3.00
CA GLY A 56 -1.32 15.51 -2.54
C GLY A 56 -2.44 15.78 -3.54
N ASP A 57 -2.19 16.50 -4.65
CA ASP A 57 -3.23 16.94 -5.60
C ASP A 57 -4.07 15.79 -6.22
N SER A 58 -3.52 14.58 -6.30
CA SER A 58 -4.21 13.39 -6.87
C SER A 58 -4.43 12.29 -5.82
N HIS A 59 -4.38 12.66 -4.54
CA HIS A 59 -4.61 11.78 -3.40
C HIS A 59 -6.04 11.95 -2.86
N LEU A 60 -6.63 10.83 -2.45
CA LEU A 60 -7.78 10.84 -1.56
C LEU A 60 -7.64 9.72 -0.53
N ALA A 61 -8.36 9.84 0.59
CA ALA A 61 -8.43 8.81 1.60
C ALA A 61 -9.88 8.49 1.96
N GLU A 62 -10.19 7.20 2.02
CA GLU A 62 -11.48 6.69 2.46
C GLU A 62 -11.33 5.98 3.80
N GLU A 63 -12.24 6.22 4.75
CA GLU A 63 -12.23 5.52 6.04
C GLU A 63 -12.95 4.17 5.92
N PHE A 64 -12.26 3.11 6.30
CA PHE A 64 -12.81 1.76 6.40
C PHE A 64 -12.82 1.28 7.83
N LYS A 65 -13.99 0.84 8.30
CA LYS A 65 -14.12 0.13 9.56
C LYS A 65 -13.85 -1.35 9.30
N THR A 66 -12.78 -1.87 9.88
CA THR A 66 -12.52 -3.31 9.90
C THR A 66 -12.79 -3.85 11.30
N PRO A 67 -13.01 -5.16 11.46
CA PRO A 67 -13.28 -5.73 12.78
C PRO A 67 -12.12 -5.60 13.78
N ILE A 68 -10.92 -5.25 13.30
CA ILE A 68 -9.71 -5.09 14.13
C ILE A 68 -9.26 -3.63 14.31
N ALA A 69 -9.63 -2.72 13.40
CA ALA A 69 -9.24 -1.31 13.44
C ALA A 69 -10.00 -0.47 12.41
N ASN A 70 -10.12 0.83 12.65
CA ASN A 70 -10.43 1.77 11.58
C ASN A 70 -9.16 2.04 10.78
N VAL A 71 -9.27 2.14 9.47
CA VAL A 71 -8.13 2.37 8.57
C VAL A 71 -8.46 3.44 7.56
N LEU A 72 -7.44 4.20 7.16
CA LEU A 72 -7.51 5.03 5.97
C LEU A 72 -7.01 4.21 4.78
N ALA A 73 -7.86 4.03 3.77
CA ALA A 73 -7.48 3.52 2.47
C ALA A 73 -7.09 4.72 1.60
N HIS A 74 -5.81 4.80 1.23
CA HIS A 74 -5.31 5.84 0.35
C HIS A 74 -5.47 5.40 -1.10
N HIS A 75 -5.90 6.34 -1.94
CA HIS A 75 -6.03 6.18 -3.38
C HIS A 75 -5.22 7.27 -4.06
N PHE A 76 -4.54 6.89 -5.14
CA PHE A 76 -3.86 7.81 -6.04
C PHE A 76 -4.28 7.52 -7.46
N ASP A 77 -4.95 8.48 -8.11
CA ASP A 77 -5.37 8.35 -9.51
C ASP A 77 -4.23 8.79 -10.43
N TYR A 78 -3.64 7.84 -11.15
CA TYR A 78 -2.59 8.13 -12.12
C TYR A 78 -2.98 7.58 -13.49
N GLN A 79 -3.28 8.47 -14.42
CA GLN A 79 -3.61 8.12 -15.81
C GLN A 79 -4.75 7.08 -15.92
N GLY A 80 -5.74 7.18 -15.02
CA GLY A 80 -6.88 6.24 -14.97
C GLY A 80 -6.59 4.92 -14.24
N PHE A 81 -5.39 4.76 -13.67
CA PHE A 81 -5.10 3.68 -12.73
C PHE A 81 -5.31 4.18 -11.29
N ASP A 82 -6.16 3.47 -10.55
CA ASP A 82 -6.31 3.67 -9.11
C ASP A 82 -5.27 2.84 -8.36
N ILE A 83 -4.33 3.52 -7.69
CA ILE A 83 -3.28 2.90 -6.88
C ILE A 83 -3.70 2.99 -5.41
N TRP A 84 -4.15 1.88 -4.86
CA TRP A 84 -4.78 1.86 -3.54
C TRP A 84 -4.39 0.63 -2.69
N GLY A 85 -4.99 0.53 -1.50
CA GLY A 85 -4.87 -0.63 -0.64
C GLY A 85 -3.45 -0.86 -0.12
N LEU A 86 -3.00 -2.12 -0.10
CA LEU A 86 -1.66 -2.46 0.38
C LEU A 86 -0.56 -1.79 -0.46
N THR A 87 -0.74 -1.67 -1.77
CA THR A 87 0.23 -1.05 -2.67
C THR A 87 0.49 0.41 -2.29
N ALA A 88 -0.57 1.20 -2.07
CA ALA A 88 -0.44 2.58 -1.64
C ALA A 88 0.28 2.69 -0.27
N LYS A 89 -0.02 1.79 0.67
CA LYS A 89 0.67 1.75 1.97
C LYS A 89 2.17 1.51 1.84
N LEU A 90 2.56 0.55 1.00
CA LEU A 90 3.98 0.23 0.76
C LEU A 90 4.72 1.42 0.12
N ILE A 91 4.07 2.12 -0.82
CA ILE A 91 4.64 3.32 -1.45
C ILE A 91 4.80 4.44 -0.43
N LEU A 92 3.77 4.73 0.36
CA LEU A 92 3.84 5.74 1.44
C LEU A 92 4.95 5.41 2.44
N ARG A 93 5.09 4.13 2.81
CA ARG A 93 6.18 3.71 3.70
C ARG A 93 7.54 3.90 3.05
N LEU A 94 7.70 3.56 1.77
CA LEU A 94 8.93 3.82 1.01
C LEU A 94 9.29 5.32 1.01
N LEU A 95 8.31 6.20 0.79
CA LEU A 95 8.54 7.65 0.82
C LEU A 95 9.02 8.11 2.21
N GLU A 96 8.38 7.63 3.27
CA GLU A 96 8.69 8.00 4.64
C GLU A 96 10.10 7.56 5.06
N ILE A 97 10.42 6.26 4.96
CA ILE A 97 11.69 5.73 5.46
C ILE A 97 12.82 5.77 4.43
N GLY A 98 12.49 5.63 3.14
CA GLY A 98 13.48 5.59 2.06
C GLY A 98 13.90 6.98 1.62
N LEU A 99 13.01 7.97 1.69
CA LEU A 99 13.25 9.33 1.19
C LEU A 99 13.08 10.41 2.26
N GLY A 100 12.69 10.07 3.49
CA GLY A 100 12.44 11.04 4.55
C GLY A 100 11.26 11.98 4.26
N HIS A 101 10.39 11.60 3.33
CA HIS A 101 9.25 12.42 2.92
C HIS A 101 8.03 12.09 3.79
N ILE A 102 7.55 13.10 4.50
CA ILE A 102 6.34 13.01 5.30
C ILE A 102 5.20 13.63 4.48
N PRO A 103 4.14 12.88 4.13
CA PRO A 103 2.98 13.44 3.46
C PRO A 103 2.32 14.56 4.26
N ASP A 104 1.73 15.53 3.58
CA ASP A 104 0.96 16.63 4.18
C ASP A 104 -0.47 16.24 4.54
N PHE A 105 -0.88 15.02 4.20
CA PHE A 105 -2.13 14.40 4.60
C PHE A 105 -1.93 13.33 5.67
N GLN A 106 -3.03 12.98 6.33
CA GLN A 106 -3.03 11.98 7.37
C GLN A 106 -2.88 10.55 6.82
N VAL A 107 -1.86 9.83 7.27
CA VAL A 107 -1.52 8.47 6.81
C VAL A 107 -2.18 7.37 7.65
N HIS A 108 -2.35 7.60 8.96
CA HIS A 108 -2.96 6.63 9.87
C HIS A 108 -4.27 7.16 10.44
N HIS A 109 -5.24 6.29 10.69
CA HIS A 109 -6.47 6.70 11.36
C HIS A 109 -6.14 7.19 12.78
N PRO A 110 -6.70 8.32 13.28
CA PRO A 110 -6.19 8.94 14.50
C PRO A 110 -6.56 8.15 15.76
N ASP A 111 -7.66 7.38 15.70
CA ASP A 111 -8.15 6.54 16.80
C ASP A 111 -7.79 5.06 16.62
N SER A 112 -6.73 4.73 15.86
CA SER A 112 -6.32 3.34 15.65
C SER A 112 -4.80 3.21 15.64
N PRO A 113 -4.25 2.03 16.00
CA PRO A 113 -2.81 1.81 15.94
C PRO A 113 -2.29 2.00 14.51
N ASN A 114 -1.09 2.55 14.40
CA ASN A 114 -0.42 2.74 13.13
C ASN A 114 -0.06 1.39 12.48
N TRP A 115 0.40 1.40 11.23
CA TRP A 115 0.63 0.15 10.49
C TRP A 115 1.69 -0.74 11.13
N MET A 116 2.71 -0.16 11.78
CA MET A 116 3.80 -0.90 12.43
C MET A 116 3.35 -1.50 13.76
N GLU A 117 2.60 -0.75 14.58
CA GLU A 117 2.01 -1.26 15.81
C GLU A 117 1.12 -2.48 15.52
N ARG A 118 0.30 -2.41 14.47
CA ARG A 118 -0.52 -3.54 14.03
C ARG A 118 0.27 -4.75 13.56
N ALA A 119 1.44 -4.53 12.96
CA ALA A 119 2.31 -5.63 12.55
C ALA A 119 2.99 -6.29 13.75
N LEU A 120 3.34 -5.51 14.79
CA LEU A 120 3.90 -6.04 16.05
C LEU A 120 2.88 -6.86 16.83
N ASP A 121 1.60 -6.48 16.80
CA ASP A 121 0.50 -7.20 17.45
C ASP A 121 0.07 -8.47 16.69
N PHE A 122 0.67 -8.77 15.53
CA PHE A 122 0.33 -9.95 14.73
C PHE A 122 0.79 -11.24 15.44
N SER A 123 -0.17 -12.01 15.92
CA SER A 123 0.08 -13.29 16.61
C SER A 123 0.38 -14.47 15.68
N GLY A 124 0.14 -14.34 14.38
CA GLY A 124 0.21 -15.47 13.44
C GLY A 124 -1.06 -16.33 13.39
N GLU A 125 -2.03 -16.09 14.27
CA GLU A 125 -3.32 -16.78 14.25
C GLU A 125 -4.26 -16.12 13.23
N GLU A 126 -5.03 -16.93 12.49
CA GLU A 126 -6.05 -16.37 11.60
C GLU A 126 -7.11 -15.62 12.41
N LEU A 127 -7.57 -14.49 11.88
CA LEU A 127 -8.76 -13.87 12.43
C LEU A 127 -9.95 -14.84 12.30
N PRO A 128 -10.82 -14.90 13.33
CA PRO A 128 -12.13 -15.53 13.23
C PRO A 128 -12.81 -15.15 11.91
N PHE A 129 -13.50 -16.10 11.28
CA PHE A 129 -14.13 -15.90 9.98
C PHE A 129 -15.05 -14.67 9.94
N ASP A 130 -15.74 -14.40 11.05
CA ASP A 130 -16.66 -13.26 11.22
C ASP A 130 -15.95 -11.90 11.36
N LEU A 131 -14.62 -11.88 11.50
CA LEU A 131 -13.78 -10.70 11.61
C LEU A 131 -13.01 -10.40 10.31
N LYS A 132 -13.26 -11.14 9.22
CA LYS A 132 -12.67 -10.81 7.92
C LYS A 132 -13.32 -9.53 7.37
N PRO A 133 -12.54 -8.57 6.86
CA PRO A 133 -13.10 -7.36 6.27
C PRO A 133 -14.04 -7.73 5.11
N LEU A 134 -15.21 -7.09 5.06
CA LEU A 134 -16.13 -7.22 3.94
C LEU A 134 -15.44 -6.77 2.65
N SER A 135 -15.60 -7.52 1.56
CA SER A 135 -15.13 -7.10 0.24
C SER A 135 -15.80 -5.80 -0.17
N HIS A 136 -15.14 -5.00 -1.01
CA HIS A 136 -15.68 -3.74 -1.54
C HIS A 136 -17.10 -3.90 -2.10
N SER A 137 -18.09 -3.55 -1.29
CA SER A 137 -19.43 -3.24 -1.72
C SER A 137 -20.00 -2.19 -0.78
N GLU A 138 -20.20 -1.01 -1.36
CA GLU A 138 -21.09 0.05 -0.90
C GLU A 138 -20.73 0.74 0.42
N GLN A 139 -19.94 1.82 0.36
CA GLN A 139 -20.18 3.01 1.22
C GLN A 139 -19.32 4.23 0.81
N GLY A 140 -20.02 5.27 0.32
CA GLY A 140 -19.72 6.70 0.32
C GLY A 140 -18.28 7.21 0.22
N LYS A 141 -17.88 7.66 -0.98
CA LYS A 141 -16.75 8.57 -1.18
C LYS A 141 -16.92 9.83 -0.33
N VAL A 142 -16.07 10.04 0.68
CA VAL A 142 -16.00 11.32 1.40
C VAL A 142 -15.05 12.23 0.64
N HIS A 143 -15.60 13.24 -0.03
CA HIS A 143 -14.81 14.32 -0.62
C HIS A 143 -14.50 15.36 0.46
N ARG A 144 -13.23 15.64 0.71
CA ARG A 144 -12.79 16.94 1.23
C ARG A 144 -11.46 17.33 0.62
#